data_AF-A0A109BAF5-F1
#
_entry.id   AF-A0A109BAF5-F1
#
_cell.length_a   1.000
_cell.length_b   1.000
_cell.length_c   1.000
_cell.angle_alpha   90.00
_cell.angle_beta   90.00
_cell.angle_gamma   90.00
#
_symmetry.space_group_name_H-M   'P 1'
#
loop_
_entity.id
_entity.type
_entity.pdbx_description
1 polymer ?
#
loop_
_entity_poly.entity_id
_entity_poly.type
_entity_poly.pdbx_seq_one_letter_code
_entity_poly.pdbx_strand_id
1 'polypeptide(L)'
;MSPLLDVPAQLALALSLAAASVEGAQPNLPPPIAQPSFTGHVDGALEGPLLFSERSWMRALHGVPDEAQKLGGRVFVTSGGRFYVPAPGAHQRMLVARNNAKIAAKIAQAAARENARRMQPLIGKPAVAADLLIAHVVDVSTAVALVSAVENTPDLALATAAPRLAAAFGIGADGTHQAMTVEQFYRLLIAKTAAPPRLVALSLKPRPRSENETAEQAARADRERVIAAWRARINAVPAAAATQ
;
A
#
# COMPACT_ATOMS: atom_id res chain seq x y z
N MET A 1 -28.36 -5.82 -3.84
CA MET A 1 -27.30 -6.28 -4.76
C MET A 1 -26.04 -5.51 -4.42
N SER A 2 -25.09 -6.11 -3.71
CA SER A 2 -23.78 -5.48 -3.49
C SER A 2 -22.99 -5.65 -4.79
N PRO A 3 -22.65 -4.58 -5.52
CA PRO A 3 -21.76 -4.75 -6.66
C PRO A 3 -20.42 -5.25 -6.13
N LEU A 4 -19.90 -6.30 -6.76
CA LEU A 4 -18.47 -6.62 -6.76
C LEU A 4 -17.67 -5.31 -6.71
N LEU A 5 -16.89 -5.15 -5.65
CA LEU A 5 -16.24 -3.92 -5.20
C LEU A 5 -16.00 -2.91 -6.33
N ASP A 6 -16.78 -1.82 -6.32
CA ASP A 6 -16.57 -0.72 -7.26
C ASP A 6 -15.30 0.03 -6.84
N VAL A 7 -14.22 -0.13 -7.61
CA VAL A 7 -12.92 0.44 -7.27
C VAL A 7 -12.95 1.94 -7.60
N PRO A 8 -12.80 2.84 -6.62
CA PRO A 8 -12.76 4.27 -6.88
C PRO A 8 -11.61 4.61 -7.84
N ALA A 9 -11.86 5.45 -8.84
CA ALA A 9 -10.86 5.80 -9.87
C ALA A 9 -9.55 6.35 -9.26
N GLN A 10 -9.65 7.10 -8.15
CA GLN A 10 -8.50 7.61 -7.43
C GLN A 10 -7.68 6.49 -6.75
N LEU A 11 -8.34 5.44 -6.25
CA LEU A 11 -7.67 4.25 -5.71
C LEU A 11 -6.99 3.49 -6.84
N ALA A 12 -7.70 3.19 -7.94
CA ALA A 12 -7.12 2.51 -9.10
C ALA A 12 -5.87 3.23 -9.63
N LEU A 13 -5.91 4.57 -9.69
CA LEU A 13 -4.75 5.38 -10.07
C LEU A 13 -3.58 5.23 -9.07
N ALA A 14 -3.85 5.32 -7.76
CA ALA A 14 -2.81 5.19 -6.74
C ALA A 14 -2.12 3.82 -6.80
N LEU A 15 -2.89 2.75 -7.00
CA LEU A 15 -2.38 1.39 -7.15
C LEU A 15 -1.56 1.23 -8.44
N SER A 16 -2.05 1.76 -9.56
CA SER A 16 -1.35 1.70 -10.84
C SER A 16 -0.01 2.45 -10.81
N LEU A 17 0.02 3.63 -10.19
CA LEU A 17 1.26 4.40 -10.00
C LEU A 17 2.25 3.68 -9.11
N ALA A 18 1.78 2.99 -8.07
CA ALA A 18 2.63 2.20 -7.19
C ALA A 18 3.22 0.99 -7.92
N ALA A 19 2.41 0.26 -8.70
CA ALA A 19 2.86 -0.87 -9.52
C ALA A 19 3.97 -0.46 -10.50
N ALA A 20 3.78 0.64 -11.23
CA ALA A 20 4.77 1.15 -12.18
C ALA A 20 6.09 1.62 -11.54
N SER A 21 6.09 1.92 -10.24
CA SER A 21 7.29 2.44 -9.55
C SER A 21 8.33 1.35 -9.22
N VAL A 22 7.98 0.08 -9.37
CA VAL A 22 8.81 -1.07 -8.94
C VAL A 22 9.47 -1.79 -10.13
N GLU A 23 9.12 -1.44 -11.37
CA GLU A 23 9.62 -2.07 -12.61
C GLU A 23 11.15 -2.00 -12.81
N GLY A 24 11.87 -1.16 -12.04
CA GLY A 24 13.33 -1.01 -12.11
C GLY A 24 14.15 -1.86 -11.13
N ALA A 25 13.53 -2.63 -10.24
CA ALA A 25 14.24 -3.45 -9.25
C ALA A 25 14.46 -4.88 -9.78
N GLN A 26 15.72 -5.37 -9.77
CA GLN A 26 16.05 -6.74 -10.20
C GLN A 26 15.25 -7.76 -9.36
N PRO A 27 14.54 -8.71 -9.99
CA PRO A 27 13.84 -9.75 -9.28
C PRO A 27 14.86 -10.71 -8.66
N ASN A 28 14.86 -10.78 -7.33
CA ASN A 28 15.45 -11.92 -6.63
C ASN A 28 14.39 -13.03 -6.69
N LEU A 29 14.69 -14.17 -7.32
CA LEU A 29 13.74 -15.29 -7.45
C LEU A 29 13.51 -15.91 -6.07
N PRO A 30 12.29 -15.81 -5.49
CA PRO A 30 11.97 -16.56 -4.29
C PRO A 30 11.85 -18.06 -4.61
N PRO A 31 12.00 -18.94 -3.61
CA PRO A 31 11.64 -20.35 -3.76
C PRO A 31 10.15 -20.47 -4.15
N PRO A 32 9.75 -21.58 -4.81
CA PRO A 32 8.35 -21.81 -5.18
C PRO A 32 7.44 -21.63 -3.96
N ILE A 33 6.40 -20.81 -4.13
CA ILE A 33 5.46 -20.49 -3.06
C ILE A 33 4.78 -21.80 -2.66
N ALA A 34 4.98 -22.23 -1.40
CA ALA A 34 4.23 -23.33 -0.81
C ALA A 34 2.72 -23.03 -0.88
N GLN A 35 1.86 -24.05 -0.81
CA GLN A 35 0.41 -23.92 -1.00
C GLN A 35 -0.18 -22.61 -0.43
N PRO A 36 -1.05 -21.92 -1.19
CA PRO A 36 -1.53 -20.60 -0.84
C PRO A 36 -2.24 -20.61 0.51
N SER A 37 -1.76 -19.79 1.45
CA SER A 37 -2.32 -19.70 2.80
C SER A 37 -3.05 -18.38 2.99
N PHE A 38 -4.38 -18.42 2.96
CA PHE A 38 -5.24 -17.24 3.14
C PHE A 38 -5.51 -16.96 4.64
N THR A 39 -4.53 -16.39 5.33
CA THR A 39 -4.64 -16.10 6.77
C THR A 39 -5.19 -14.71 7.08
N GLY A 40 -5.29 -13.83 6.08
CA GLY A 40 -5.67 -12.43 6.28
C GLY A 40 -7.11 -12.20 6.74
N HIS A 41 -7.30 -11.03 7.34
CA HIS A 41 -8.58 -10.58 7.90
C HIS A 41 -8.90 -9.17 7.44
N VAL A 42 -10.15 -8.98 7.04
CA VAL A 42 -10.77 -7.66 6.94
C VAL A 42 -11.61 -7.45 8.19
N ASP A 43 -11.14 -6.56 9.07
CA ASP A 43 -11.88 -6.20 10.28
C ASP A 43 -12.72 -4.93 10.00
N GLY A 44 -14.05 -5.06 10.07
CA GLY A 44 -15.00 -3.96 9.86
C GLY A 44 -15.32 -3.69 8.39
N ALA A 45 -16.29 -2.80 8.15
CA ALA A 45 -16.70 -2.40 6.81
C ALA A 45 -15.62 -1.57 6.10
N LEU A 46 -15.57 -1.67 4.77
CA LEU A 46 -14.76 -0.77 3.94
C LEU A 46 -15.46 0.58 3.84
N GLU A 47 -14.77 1.62 4.26
CA GLU A 47 -15.34 2.97 4.34
C GLU A 47 -14.47 4.00 3.63
N GLY A 48 -15.10 5.16 3.40
CA GLY A 48 -14.44 6.32 2.82
C GLY A 48 -14.14 6.18 1.32
N PRO A 49 -13.57 7.23 0.72
CA PRO A 49 -13.40 7.32 -0.73
C PRO A 49 -12.37 6.35 -1.31
N LEU A 50 -11.59 5.66 -0.48
CA LEU A 50 -10.53 4.73 -0.90
C LEU A 50 -10.61 3.37 -0.19
N LEU A 51 -11.81 3.00 0.26
CA LEU A 51 -12.14 1.65 0.73
C LEU A 51 -11.20 1.15 1.83
N PHE A 52 -11.06 1.94 2.89
CA PHE A 52 -10.30 1.55 4.07
C PHE A 52 -11.22 0.95 5.13
N SER A 53 -10.91 -0.28 5.55
CA SER A 53 -11.33 -0.78 6.85
C SER A 53 -10.54 -0.09 7.98
N GLU A 54 -10.97 -0.22 9.23
CA GLU A 54 -10.21 0.30 10.37
C GLU A 54 -8.81 -0.34 10.44
N ARG A 55 -8.73 -1.66 10.32
CA ARG A 55 -7.45 -2.39 10.33
C ARG A 55 -6.53 -1.96 9.20
N SER A 56 -7.03 -1.89 7.96
CA SER A 56 -6.20 -1.49 6.80
C SER A 56 -5.75 -0.04 6.89
N TRP A 57 -6.59 0.85 7.42
CA TRP A 57 -6.23 2.24 7.70
C TRP A 57 -5.11 2.35 8.73
N MET A 58 -5.26 1.67 9.87
CA MET A 58 -4.25 1.68 10.93
C MET A 58 -2.93 1.06 10.45
N ARG A 59 -2.99 -0.04 9.68
CA ARG A 59 -1.81 -0.61 9.02
C ARG A 59 -1.13 0.41 8.10
N ALA A 60 -1.89 1.10 7.26
CA ALA A 60 -1.35 2.08 6.35
C ALA A 60 -0.64 3.20 7.12
N LEU A 61 -1.27 3.75 8.16
CA LEU A 61 -0.67 4.76 9.03
C LEU A 61 0.57 4.28 9.78
N HIS A 62 0.60 3.02 10.23
CA HIS A 62 1.80 2.41 10.82
C HIS A 62 2.97 2.41 9.84
N GLY A 63 2.71 2.19 8.54
CA GLY A 63 3.72 2.26 7.48
C GLY A 63 4.19 3.68 7.12
N VAL A 64 3.48 4.72 7.57
CA VAL A 64 3.85 6.14 7.36
C VAL A 64 3.81 6.93 8.66
N PRO A 65 4.80 6.71 9.57
CA PRO A 65 4.76 7.27 10.92
C PRO A 65 4.69 8.82 10.93
N ASP A 66 5.29 9.49 9.96
CA ASP A 66 5.24 10.96 9.86
C ASP A 66 3.83 11.48 9.57
N GLU A 67 3.03 10.73 8.80
CA GLU A 67 1.64 11.10 8.54
C GLU A 67 0.74 10.76 9.72
N ALA A 68 0.99 9.64 10.41
CA ALA A 68 0.31 9.31 11.65
C ALA A 68 0.53 10.39 12.72
N GLN A 69 1.77 10.90 12.85
CA GLN A 69 2.10 11.98 13.78
C GLN A 69 1.34 13.27 13.48
N LYS A 70 1.17 13.63 12.19
CA LYS A 70 0.34 14.78 11.78
C LYS A 70 -1.13 14.63 12.16
N LEU A 71 -1.62 13.39 12.28
CA LEU A 71 -2.97 13.08 12.78
C LEU A 71 -3.04 13.00 14.32
N GLY A 72 -1.93 13.29 15.00
CA GLY A 72 -1.87 13.48 16.44
C GLY A 72 -1.60 12.20 17.23
N GLY A 73 -0.88 11.23 16.65
CA GLY A 73 -0.46 10.03 17.39
C GLY A 73 0.50 9.13 16.63
N ARG A 74 0.79 7.97 17.19
CA ARG A 74 1.57 6.90 16.55
C ARG A 74 0.77 5.61 16.61
N VAL A 75 0.80 4.86 15.51
CA VAL A 75 0.22 3.52 15.46
C VAL A 75 1.29 2.53 15.86
N PHE A 76 0.92 1.59 16.73
CA PHE A 76 1.76 0.49 17.17
C PHE A 76 1.13 -0.84 16.75
N VAL A 77 1.94 -1.89 16.74
CA VAL A 77 1.52 -3.25 16.44
C VAL A 77 1.87 -4.15 17.63
N THR A 78 0.92 -4.98 18.06
CA THR A 78 1.17 -5.99 19.10
C THR A 78 1.93 -7.18 18.52
N SER A 79 2.47 -8.05 19.37
CA SER A 79 3.06 -9.33 18.94
C SER A 79 2.09 -10.21 18.13
N GLY A 80 0.79 -10.09 18.39
CA GLY A 80 -0.28 -10.75 17.64
C GLY A 80 -0.73 -10.03 16.37
N GLY A 81 -0.03 -8.98 15.92
CA GLY A 81 -0.34 -8.28 14.67
C GLY A 81 -1.57 -7.38 14.71
N ARG A 82 -2.02 -6.98 15.90
CA ARG A 82 -3.12 -6.01 16.08
C ARG A 82 -2.56 -4.60 16.09
N PHE A 83 -3.14 -3.71 15.30
CA PHE A 83 -2.79 -2.29 15.34
C PHE A 83 -3.54 -1.58 16.46
N TYR A 84 -2.87 -0.67 17.16
CA TYR A 84 -3.49 0.13 18.22
C TYR A 84 -2.84 1.52 18.33
N VAL A 85 -3.58 2.46 18.90
CA VAL A 85 -3.13 3.83 19.18
C VAL A 85 -3.31 4.08 20.68
N PRO A 86 -2.24 4.33 21.45
CA PRO A 86 -2.32 4.46 22.91
C PRO A 86 -3.23 5.58 23.39
N ALA A 87 -3.29 6.70 22.66
CA ALA A 87 -4.09 7.86 23.03
C ALA A 87 -5.52 7.73 22.46
N PRO A 88 -6.58 7.63 23.30
CA PRO A 88 -7.95 7.42 22.81
C PRO A 88 -8.44 8.52 21.86
N GLY A 89 -8.12 9.78 22.18
CA GLY A 89 -8.46 10.91 21.31
C GLY A 89 -7.73 10.89 19.95
N ALA A 90 -6.53 10.31 19.88
CA ALA A 90 -5.78 10.17 18.64
C ALA A 90 -6.36 9.08 17.74
N HIS A 91 -6.78 7.96 18.34
CA HIS A 91 -7.42 6.86 17.63
C HIS A 91 -8.63 7.33 16.82
N GLN A 92 -9.56 8.03 17.47
CA GLN A 92 -10.77 8.52 16.82
C GLN A 92 -10.47 9.55 15.72
N ARG A 93 -9.56 10.50 15.98
CA ARG A 93 -9.13 11.48 14.96
C ARG A 93 -8.55 10.80 13.74
N MET A 94 -7.70 9.80 13.93
CA MET A 94 -7.14 9.01 12.84
C MET A 94 -8.23 8.30 12.05
N LEU A 95 -9.18 7.63 12.71
CA LEU A 95 -10.28 6.95 12.01
C LEU A 95 -11.12 7.92 11.18
N VAL A 96 -11.52 9.07 11.74
CA VAL A 96 -12.29 10.08 11.00
C VAL A 96 -11.51 10.60 9.79
N ALA A 97 -10.19 10.72 9.87
CA ALA A 97 -9.36 11.22 8.79
C ALA A 97 -9.40 10.34 7.52
N ARG A 98 -9.77 9.05 7.62
CA ARG A 98 -9.93 8.15 6.46
C ARG A 98 -11.02 8.61 5.49
N ASN A 99 -11.98 9.40 5.97
CA ASN A 99 -13.07 9.95 5.18
C ASN A 99 -12.68 11.22 4.42
N ASN A 100 -11.55 11.84 4.76
CA ASN A 100 -11.04 12.99 4.02
C ASN A 100 -10.30 12.51 2.76
N ALA A 101 -10.87 12.76 1.57
CA ALA A 101 -10.33 12.28 0.31
C ALA A 101 -8.85 12.66 0.06
N LYS A 102 -8.42 13.86 0.45
CA LYS A 102 -7.05 14.31 0.26
C LYS A 102 -6.07 13.57 1.17
N ILE A 103 -6.43 13.41 2.45
CA ILE A 103 -5.61 12.67 3.41
C ILE A 103 -5.57 11.19 3.00
N ALA A 104 -6.73 10.59 2.76
CA ALA A 104 -6.85 9.20 2.36
C ALA A 104 -6.00 8.90 1.11
N ALA A 105 -6.03 9.76 0.09
CA ALA A 105 -5.26 9.57 -1.14
C ALA A 105 -3.75 9.55 -0.92
N LYS A 106 -3.26 10.46 -0.07
CA LYS A 106 -1.85 10.50 0.28
C LYS A 106 -1.42 9.23 1.03
N ILE A 107 -2.22 8.79 2.00
CA ILE A 107 -1.97 7.55 2.75
C ILE A 107 -2.03 6.32 1.83
N ALA A 108 -3.05 6.22 0.98
CA ALA A 108 -3.23 5.11 0.05
C ALA A 108 -2.07 5.01 -0.94
N GLN A 109 -1.60 6.15 -1.49
CA GLN A 109 -0.45 6.16 -2.40
C GLN A 109 0.83 5.65 -1.70
N ALA A 110 1.09 6.11 -0.47
CA ALA A 110 2.26 5.68 0.27
C ALA A 110 2.18 4.19 0.67
N ALA A 111 1.02 3.74 1.13
CA ALA A 111 0.76 2.35 1.47
C ALA A 111 0.86 1.43 0.23
N ALA A 112 0.35 1.85 -0.93
CA ALA A 112 0.44 1.09 -2.16
C ALA A 112 1.90 0.89 -2.60
N ARG A 113 2.73 1.94 -2.51
CA ARG A 113 4.17 1.84 -2.81
C ARG A 113 4.89 0.88 -1.86
N GLU A 114 4.56 0.94 -0.57
CA GLU A 114 5.12 0.01 0.42
C GLU A 114 4.67 -1.43 0.19
N ASN A 115 3.40 -1.66 -0.12
CA ASN A 115 2.88 -2.98 -0.47
C ASN A 115 3.60 -3.53 -1.71
N ALA A 116 3.80 -2.72 -2.75
CA ALA A 116 4.51 -3.14 -3.96
C ALA A 116 5.95 -3.57 -3.66
N ARG A 117 6.68 -2.78 -2.85
CA ARG A 117 8.04 -3.14 -2.39
C ARG A 117 8.07 -4.45 -1.61
N ARG A 118 7.10 -4.66 -0.71
CA ARG A 118 7.03 -5.88 0.12
C ARG A 118 6.62 -7.11 -0.68
N MET A 119 5.77 -6.95 -1.70
CA MET A 119 5.29 -8.06 -2.51
C MET A 119 6.33 -8.56 -3.50
N GLN A 120 7.07 -7.67 -4.16
CA GLN A 120 8.01 -8.05 -5.22
C GLN A 120 8.96 -9.22 -4.85
N PRO A 121 9.66 -9.22 -3.71
CA PRO A 121 10.54 -10.33 -3.35
C PRO A 121 9.78 -11.63 -3.02
N LEU A 122 8.47 -11.56 -2.71
CA LEU A 122 7.66 -12.72 -2.36
C LEU A 122 7.04 -13.42 -3.59
N ILE A 123 6.74 -12.66 -4.65
CA ILE A 123 6.17 -13.19 -5.90
C ILE A 123 7.18 -13.29 -7.04
N GLY A 124 8.40 -12.75 -6.87
CA GLY A 124 9.47 -12.80 -7.87
C GLY A 124 9.27 -11.90 -9.09
N LYS A 125 8.23 -11.06 -9.09
CA LYS A 125 7.88 -10.12 -10.17
C LYS A 125 7.28 -8.83 -9.59
N PRO A 126 7.28 -7.70 -10.33
CA PRO A 126 6.56 -6.50 -9.90
C PRO A 126 5.07 -6.81 -9.67
N ALA A 127 4.51 -6.33 -8.56
CA ALA A 127 3.09 -6.47 -8.26
C ALA A 127 2.25 -5.55 -9.16
N VAL A 128 1.15 -6.06 -9.70
CA VAL A 128 0.21 -5.27 -10.50
C VAL A 128 -0.84 -4.58 -9.63
N ALA A 129 -1.62 -3.65 -10.20
CA ALA A 129 -2.64 -2.90 -9.47
C ALA A 129 -3.68 -3.80 -8.78
N ALA A 130 -4.05 -4.93 -9.40
CA ALA A 130 -4.94 -5.93 -8.82
C ALA A 130 -4.37 -6.57 -7.55
N ASP A 131 -3.09 -6.93 -7.56
CA ASP A 131 -2.38 -7.47 -6.38
C ASP A 131 -2.40 -6.46 -5.24
N LEU A 132 -2.11 -5.20 -5.56
CA LEU A 132 -2.05 -4.12 -4.59
C LEU A 132 -3.43 -3.77 -4.02
N LEU A 133 -4.51 -3.98 -4.75
CA LEU A 133 -5.88 -3.81 -4.23
C LEU A 133 -6.16 -4.81 -3.11
N ILE A 134 -5.78 -6.08 -3.30
CA ILE A 134 -5.94 -7.12 -2.27
C ILE A 134 -5.04 -6.83 -1.08
N ALA A 135 -3.80 -6.38 -1.32
CA ALA A 135 -2.90 -5.99 -0.25
C ALA A 135 -3.40 -4.78 0.56
N HIS A 136 -4.06 -3.84 -0.12
CA HIS A 136 -4.67 -2.65 0.48
C HIS A 136 -5.83 -3.03 1.39
N VAL A 137 -6.81 -3.76 0.84
CA VAL A 137 -8.05 -4.14 1.54
C VAL A 137 -7.81 -5.18 2.62
N VAL A 138 -7.08 -6.25 2.29
CA VAL A 138 -6.86 -7.40 3.18
C VAL A 138 -5.48 -7.33 3.80
N ASP A 139 -4.43 -7.79 3.11
CA ASP A 139 -3.02 -7.67 3.47
C ASP A 139 -2.12 -8.25 2.37
N VAL A 140 -0.82 -7.94 2.46
CA VAL A 140 0.23 -8.44 1.54
C VAL A 140 0.24 -9.97 1.48
N SER A 141 0.11 -10.67 2.60
CA SER A 141 0.16 -12.13 2.64
C SER A 141 -0.96 -12.77 1.83
N THR A 142 -2.18 -12.25 1.96
CA THR A 142 -3.36 -12.67 1.20
C THR A 142 -3.20 -12.38 -0.28
N ALA A 143 -2.61 -11.24 -0.64
CA ALA A 143 -2.35 -10.91 -2.04
C ALA A 143 -1.33 -11.88 -2.67
N VAL A 144 -0.23 -12.20 -1.97
CA VAL A 144 0.75 -13.20 -2.39
C VAL A 144 0.11 -14.58 -2.52
N ALA A 145 -0.72 -14.98 -1.54
CA ALA A 145 -1.46 -16.24 -1.59
C ALA A 145 -2.42 -16.30 -2.79
N LEU A 146 -3.08 -15.19 -3.14
CA LEU A 146 -3.94 -15.14 -4.32
C LEU A 146 -3.14 -15.29 -5.61
N VAL A 147 -2.01 -14.58 -5.76
CA VAL A 147 -1.12 -14.72 -6.93
C VAL A 147 -0.66 -16.18 -7.07
N SER A 148 -0.25 -16.81 -5.97
CA SER A 148 0.12 -18.23 -5.96
C SER A 148 -1.06 -19.15 -6.31
N ALA A 149 -2.27 -18.85 -5.84
CA ALA A 149 -3.46 -19.65 -6.11
C ALA A 149 -3.90 -19.57 -7.58
N VAL A 150 -3.71 -18.43 -8.24
CA VAL A 150 -3.96 -18.28 -9.68
C VAL A 150 -3.04 -19.18 -10.50
N GLU A 151 -1.79 -19.34 -10.07
CA GLU A 151 -0.80 -20.17 -10.77
C GLU A 151 -0.99 -21.67 -10.52
N ASN A 152 -1.39 -22.06 -9.30
CA ASN A 152 -1.42 -23.47 -8.89
C ASN A 152 -2.81 -24.09 -8.85
N THR A 153 -3.86 -23.31 -8.60
CA THR A 153 -5.23 -23.78 -8.40
C THR A 153 -6.26 -22.80 -9.02
N PRO A 154 -6.15 -22.46 -10.32
CA PRO A 154 -6.97 -21.42 -10.95
C PRO A 154 -8.48 -21.73 -10.94
N ASP A 155 -8.84 -23.02 -11.05
CA ASP A 155 -10.22 -23.49 -11.16
C ASP A 155 -10.91 -23.70 -9.81
N LEU A 156 -10.18 -23.60 -8.69
CA LEU A 156 -10.78 -23.76 -7.37
C LEU A 156 -11.75 -22.62 -7.08
N ALA A 157 -12.93 -22.93 -6.55
CA ALA A 157 -13.90 -21.91 -6.15
C ALA A 157 -13.30 -21.00 -5.06
N LEU A 158 -13.35 -19.68 -5.27
CA LEU A 158 -12.76 -18.71 -4.34
C LEU A 158 -13.42 -18.79 -2.96
N ALA A 159 -14.73 -19.00 -2.90
CA ALA A 159 -15.47 -19.16 -1.65
C ALA A 159 -15.01 -20.38 -0.84
N THR A 160 -14.43 -21.40 -1.49
CA THR A 160 -13.84 -22.57 -0.85
C THR A 160 -12.36 -22.33 -0.49
N ALA A 161 -11.58 -21.79 -1.44
CA ALA A 161 -10.14 -21.57 -1.26
C ALA A 161 -9.81 -20.50 -0.21
N ALA A 162 -10.56 -19.39 -0.26
CA ALA A 162 -10.30 -18.19 0.51
C ALA A 162 -11.61 -17.57 1.05
N PRO A 163 -12.34 -18.24 1.96
CA PRO A 163 -13.68 -17.83 2.38
C PRO A 163 -13.75 -16.39 2.91
N ARG A 164 -12.71 -15.96 3.65
CA ARG A 164 -12.63 -14.59 4.19
C ARG A 164 -12.42 -13.53 3.12
N LEU A 165 -11.59 -13.85 2.11
CA LEU A 165 -11.37 -12.98 0.96
C LEU A 165 -12.66 -12.89 0.13
N ALA A 166 -13.32 -14.02 -0.12
CA ALA A 166 -14.61 -14.05 -0.81
C ALA A 166 -15.65 -13.18 -0.09
N ALA A 167 -15.78 -13.33 1.23
CA ALA A 167 -16.69 -12.53 2.04
C ALA A 167 -16.39 -11.01 1.98
N ALA A 168 -15.11 -10.62 2.02
CA ALA A 168 -14.71 -9.21 1.92
C ALA A 168 -15.13 -8.55 0.59
N PHE A 169 -15.31 -9.35 -0.47
CA PHE A 169 -15.74 -8.90 -1.78
C PHE A 169 -17.19 -9.31 -2.11
N GLY A 170 -17.95 -9.81 -1.13
CA GLY A 170 -19.36 -10.19 -1.29
C GLY A 170 -19.60 -11.45 -2.14
N ILE A 171 -18.59 -12.30 -2.33
CA ILE A 171 -18.67 -13.53 -3.12
C ILE A 171 -19.14 -14.67 -2.22
N GLY A 172 -20.14 -15.43 -2.68
CA GLY A 172 -20.81 -16.50 -1.94
C GLY A 172 -21.88 -16.01 -0.96
N ALA A 173 -22.05 -14.69 -0.79
CA ALA A 173 -23.16 -14.13 -0.02
C ALA A 173 -24.48 -14.40 -0.75
N ASP A 174 -25.43 -15.04 -0.07
CA ASP A 174 -26.74 -15.45 -0.61
C ASP A 174 -26.66 -16.32 -1.89
N GLY A 175 -25.55 -17.06 -2.08
CA GLY A 175 -25.28 -17.86 -3.28
C GLY A 175 -24.76 -17.05 -4.48
N THR A 176 -24.62 -15.74 -4.35
CA THR A 176 -24.10 -14.86 -5.42
C THR A 176 -22.66 -15.23 -5.75
N HIS A 177 -22.34 -15.49 -7.01
CA HIS A 177 -20.97 -15.82 -7.44
C HIS A 177 -20.32 -17.02 -6.71
N GLN A 178 -21.11 -17.94 -6.13
CA GLN A 178 -20.61 -19.09 -5.38
C GLN A 178 -19.59 -19.94 -6.16
N ALA A 179 -19.78 -20.04 -7.49
CA ALA A 179 -18.93 -20.79 -8.40
C ALA A 179 -17.76 -19.98 -8.98
N MET A 180 -17.56 -18.73 -8.55
CA MET A 180 -16.47 -17.90 -9.07
C MET A 180 -15.13 -18.52 -8.70
N THR A 181 -14.33 -18.85 -9.71
CA THR A 181 -13.00 -19.44 -9.51
C THR A 181 -11.98 -18.38 -9.10
N VAL A 182 -10.85 -18.83 -8.56
CA VAL A 182 -9.71 -17.97 -8.23
C VAL A 182 -9.25 -17.17 -9.45
N GLU A 183 -9.14 -17.79 -10.62
CA GLU A 183 -8.74 -17.10 -11.85
C GLU A 183 -9.78 -16.06 -12.30
N GLN A 184 -11.06 -16.41 -12.29
CA GLN A 184 -12.14 -15.50 -12.69
C GLN A 184 -12.17 -14.25 -11.80
N PHE A 185 -12.00 -14.44 -10.49
CA PHE A 185 -11.89 -13.34 -9.55
C PHE A 185 -10.67 -12.47 -9.85
N TYR A 186 -9.50 -13.06 -10.08
CA TYR A 186 -8.28 -12.31 -10.39
C TYR A 186 -8.41 -11.49 -11.69
N ARG A 187 -8.97 -12.07 -12.75
CA ARG A 187 -9.25 -11.37 -14.02
C ARG A 187 -10.21 -10.19 -13.81
N LEU A 188 -11.23 -10.36 -12.97
CA LEU A 188 -12.15 -9.28 -12.62
C LEU A 188 -11.41 -8.13 -11.92
N LEU A 189 -10.53 -8.42 -10.97
CA LEU A 189 -9.73 -7.41 -10.29
C LEU A 189 -8.82 -6.65 -11.26
N ILE A 190 -8.18 -7.33 -12.20
CA ILE A 190 -7.38 -6.69 -13.26
C ILE A 190 -8.25 -5.69 -14.04
N ALA A 191 -9.44 -6.11 -14.47
CA ALA A 191 -10.36 -5.24 -15.21
C ALA A 191 -10.79 -4.02 -14.38
N LYS A 192 -11.06 -4.20 -13.08
CA LYS A 192 -11.50 -3.14 -12.16
C LYS A 192 -10.39 -2.17 -11.75
N THR A 193 -9.13 -2.60 -11.82
CA THR A 193 -7.98 -1.78 -11.41
C THR A 193 -7.19 -1.19 -12.57
N ALA A 194 -7.54 -1.56 -13.81
CA ALA A 194 -6.95 -0.97 -15.01
C ALA A 194 -7.11 0.55 -14.99
N ALA A 195 -5.99 1.27 -14.93
CA ALA A 195 -6.01 2.73 -15.02
C ALA A 195 -6.59 3.16 -16.38
N PRO A 196 -7.42 4.23 -16.41
CA PRO A 196 -7.90 4.75 -17.68
C PRO A 196 -6.72 5.25 -18.52
N PRO A 197 -6.69 4.96 -19.83
CA PRO A 197 -5.52 5.16 -20.69
C PRO A 197 -4.98 6.60 -20.70
N ARG A 198 -5.87 7.60 -20.49
CA ARG A 198 -5.49 9.02 -20.43
C ARG A 198 -4.60 9.37 -19.23
N LEU A 199 -4.78 8.71 -18.07
CA LEU A 199 -3.98 8.97 -16.87
C LEU A 199 -2.61 8.28 -16.93
N VAL A 200 -2.55 7.12 -17.59
CA VAL A 200 -1.29 6.43 -17.93
C VAL A 200 -0.46 7.30 -18.87
N ALA A 201 -1.07 7.87 -19.92
CA ALA A 201 -0.39 8.76 -20.86
C ALA A 201 0.18 10.04 -20.21
N LEU A 202 -0.51 10.61 -19.21
CA LEU A 202 -0.01 11.75 -18.43
C LEU A 202 1.14 11.37 -17.49
N SER A 203 1.14 10.13 -16.98
CA SER A 203 2.17 9.62 -16.07
C SER A 203 3.42 9.11 -16.80
N LEU A 204 3.27 8.64 -18.05
CA LEU A 204 4.34 8.17 -18.92
C LEU A 204 5.06 9.29 -19.66
N LYS A 205 4.63 10.56 -19.55
CA LYS A 205 5.33 11.67 -20.20
C LYS A 205 6.74 11.75 -19.59
N PRO A 206 7.81 11.39 -20.34
CA PRO A 206 9.13 11.38 -19.77
C PRO A 206 9.49 12.82 -19.41
N ARG A 207 9.80 13.08 -18.14
CA ARG A 207 10.48 14.33 -17.78
C ARG A 207 11.85 14.31 -18.47
N PRO A 208 12.22 15.35 -19.23
CA PRO A 208 13.50 15.36 -19.92
C PRO A 208 14.64 15.22 -18.91
N ARG A 209 15.60 14.35 -19.23
CA ARG A 209 16.75 13.98 -18.37
C ARG A 209 17.53 15.20 -17.82
N SER A 210 17.58 16.28 -18.59
CA SER A 210 18.24 17.53 -18.22
C SER A 210 17.60 18.22 -17.00
N GLU A 211 16.27 18.18 -16.84
CA GLU A 211 15.61 18.78 -15.67
C GLU A 211 15.89 17.98 -14.38
N ASN A 212 16.02 16.65 -14.48
CA ASN A 212 16.36 15.81 -13.33
C ASN A 212 17.79 16.04 -12.85
N GLU A 213 18.76 16.09 -13.76
CA GLU A 213 20.17 16.34 -13.41
C GLU A 213 20.34 17.73 -12.79
N THR A 214 19.65 18.74 -13.33
CA THR A 214 19.73 20.11 -12.81
C THR A 214 19.03 20.24 -11.44
N ALA A 215 17.87 19.62 -11.26
CA ALA A 215 17.14 19.63 -9.98
C ALA A 215 17.86 18.81 -8.90
N GLU A 216 18.45 17.67 -9.25
CA GLU A 216 19.25 16.86 -8.32
C GLU A 216 20.57 17.54 -7.95
N GLN A 217 21.23 18.21 -8.90
CA GLN A 217 22.42 19.02 -8.63
C GLN A 217 22.09 20.21 -7.72
N ALA A 218 21.00 20.92 -7.98
CA ALA A 218 20.54 22.01 -7.11
C ALA A 218 20.20 21.53 -5.70
N ALA A 219 19.51 20.39 -5.58
CA ALA A 219 19.16 19.78 -4.29
C ALA A 219 20.37 19.18 -3.55
N ARG A 220 21.42 18.78 -4.27
CA ARG A 220 22.71 18.36 -3.66
C ARG A 220 23.48 19.58 -3.16
N ALA A 221 23.60 20.63 -3.97
CA ALA A 221 24.27 21.86 -3.58
C ALA A 221 23.61 22.52 -2.36
N ASP A 222 22.27 22.50 -2.28
CA ASP A 222 21.54 23.03 -1.13
C ASP A 222 21.77 22.19 0.14
N ARG A 223 21.75 20.85 0.02
CA ARG A 223 22.11 19.96 1.13
C ARG A 223 23.55 20.16 1.61
N GLU A 224 24.49 20.34 0.70
CA GLU A 224 25.88 20.61 1.04
C GLU A 224 26.04 21.95 1.77
N ARG A 225 25.32 22.99 1.35
CA ARG A 225 25.28 24.29 2.06
C ARG A 225 24.72 24.16 3.46
N VAL A 226 23.61 23.42 3.62
CA VAL A 226 23.00 23.17 4.94
C VAL A 226 23.95 22.38 5.85
N ILE A 227 24.62 21.35 5.32
CA ILE A 227 25.61 20.56 6.07
C ILE A 227 26.83 21.41 6.43
N ALA A 228 27.33 22.25 5.52
CA ALA A 228 28.46 23.14 5.77
C ALA A 228 28.11 24.20 6.83
N ALA A 229 26.93 24.80 6.75
CA ALA A 229 26.43 25.76 7.74
C ALA A 229 26.27 25.13 9.13
N TRP A 230 25.76 23.90 9.18
CA TRP A 230 25.65 23.13 10.43
C TRP A 230 27.02 22.79 11.02
N ARG A 231 27.98 22.35 10.20
CA ARG A 231 29.37 22.07 10.64
C ARG A 231 30.09 23.32 11.15
N ALA A 232 29.95 24.45 10.46
CA ALA A 232 30.52 25.73 10.90
C ALA A 232 29.95 26.16 12.26
N ARG A 233 28.65 25.95 12.47
CA ARG A 233 27.98 26.26 13.74
C ARG A 233 28.43 25.36 14.90
N ILE A 234 28.74 24.08 14.63
CA ILE A 234 29.30 23.17 15.63
C ILE A 234 30.74 23.55 15.99
N ASN A 235 31.56 23.88 14.99
CA ASN A 235 32.96 24.24 15.21
C ASN A 235 33.14 25.65 15.81
N ALA A 236 32.11 26.49 15.78
CA ALA A 236 32.11 27.83 16.35
C ALA A 236 31.67 27.87 17.84
N VAL A 237 31.37 26.73 18.46
CA VAL A 237 31.16 26.68 19.92
C VAL A 237 32.53 26.71 20.61
N PRO A 238 32.89 27.78 21.35
CA PRO A 238 34.16 27.81 22.07
C PRO A 238 34.14 26.75 23.17
N ALA A 239 35.24 26.00 23.30
CA ALA A 239 35.47 25.06 24.39
C ALA A 239 35.66 25.83 25.72
N ALA A 240 34.56 26.30 26.30
CA ALA A 240 34.54 26.82 27.66
C ALA A 240 34.08 25.71 28.60
N ALA A 241 35.03 24.87 29.04
CA ALA A 241 35.05 24.20 30.35
C ALA A 241 36.12 23.10 30.34
N ALA A 242 37.37 23.44 30.69
CA ALA A 242 38.33 22.48 31.24
C ALA A 242 39.53 23.22 31.84
N THR A 243 39.37 23.98 32.93
CA THR A 243 40.43 24.16 33.93
C THR A 243 39.83 24.63 35.26
N GLN A 244 39.99 23.77 36.28
CA GLN A 244 40.02 23.97 37.74
C GLN A 244 38.97 24.86 38.41
#